data_AF-A0A9D9H3R4-F1
#
_entry.id   AF-A0A9D9H3R4-F1
#
_cell.length_a   1.000
_cell.length_b   1.000
_cell.length_c   1.000
_cell.angle_alpha   90.00
_cell.angle_beta   90.00
_cell.angle_gamma   90.00
#
_symmetry.space_group_name_H-M   'P 1'
#
loop_
_entity.id
_entity.type
_entity.pdbx_description
1 polymer ?
#
loop_
_entity_poly.entity_id
_entity_poly.type
_entity_poly.pdbx_seq_one_letter_code
_entity_poly.pdbx_strand_id
1 'polypeptide(L)' 'MKKLLANIKESYDELIHKVSWPTKSELSNSTVVVMTASLIIALVIFAMDQCFEHILRFVYQLIY' A
#
# COMPACT_ATOMS: atom_id res chain seq x y z
N MET A 1 -28.34 -17.05 19.59
CA MET A 1 -27.53 -17.72 18.54
C MET A 1 -28.13 -17.62 17.14
N LYS A 2 -29.40 -18.00 16.89
CA LYS A 2 -30.01 -17.88 15.54
C LYS A 2 -30.06 -16.45 14.95
N LYS A 3 -30.23 -15.42 15.79
CA LYS A 3 -30.24 -14.01 15.35
C LYS A 3 -28.86 -13.49 14.90
N LEU A 4 -27.76 -13.93 15.53
CA LEU A 4 -26.40 -13.53 15.12
C LEU A 4 -26.02 -14.13 13.77
N LEU A 5 -26.39 -15.41 13.55
CA LEU A 5 -26.17 -16.06 12.25
C LEU A 5 -26.99 -15.42 11.14
N ALA A 6 -28.23 -15.00 11.43
CA ALA A 6 -29.06 -14.27 10.49
C ALA A 6 -28.46 -12.89 10.16
N ASN A 7 -28.03 -12.12 11.17
CA ASN A 7 -27.43 -10.80 10.97
C ASN A 7 -26.13 -10.85 10.16
N ILE A 8 -25.26 -11.84 10.41
CA ILE A 8 -24.01 -12.00 9.64
C ILE A 8 -24.31 -12.37 8.19
N LYS A 9 -25.35 -13.17 7.96
CA LYS A 9 -25.76 -13.58 6.61
C LYS A 9 -26.38 -12.43 5.84
N GLU A 10 -27.18 -11.60 6.50
CA GLU A 10 -27.82 -10.40 5.95
C GLU A 10 -26.77 -9.30 5.66
N SER A 11 -25.79 -9.09 6.56
CA SER A 11 -24.64 -8.22 6.29
C SER A 11 -23.75 -8.74 5.15
N TYR A 12 -23.62 -10.06 4.98
CA TYR A 12 -22.87 -10.63 3.85
C TYR A 12 -23.56 -10.39 2.51
N ASP A 13 -24.88 -10.60 2.46
CA ASP A 13 -25.68 -10.28 1.27
C ASP A 13 -25.68 -8.78 0.97
N GLU A 14 -25.74 -7.90 1.97
CA GLU A 14 -25.62 -6.45 1.76
C GLU A 14 -24.24 -6.03 1.25
N LEU A 15 -23.16 -6.58 1.80
CA LEU A 15 -21.80 -6.25 1.38
C LEU A 15 -21.49 -6.73 -0.05
N ILE A 16 -22.11 -7.83 -0.49
CA ILE A 16 -21.94 -8.35 -1.86
C ILE A 16 -22.83 -7.63 -2.87
N HIS A 17 -24.07 -7.30 -2.51
CA HIS A 17 -25.05 -6.72 -3.45
C HIS A 17 -25.12 -5.18 -3.44
N LYS A 18 -24.66 -4.53 -2.36
CA LYS A 18 -24.70 -3.05 -2.20
C LYS A 18 -23.32 -2.39 -2.35
N VAL A 19 -22.24 -3.16 -2.35
CA VAL A 19 -20.90 -2.62 -2.58
C VAL A 19 -20.48 -3.02 -3.98
N SER A 20 -20.25 -2.03 -4.82
CA SER A 20 -19.66 -2.19 -6.15
C SER A 20 -18.23 -2.70 -5.99
N TRP A 21 -18.07 -4.01 -5.77
CA TRP A 21 -16.76 -4.64 -5.86
C TRP A 21 -16.31 -4.52 -7.30
N PRO A 22 -15.20 -3.81 -7.58
CA PRO A 22 -14.72 -3.68 -8.94
C PRO A 22 -14.40 -5.07 -9.49
N THR A 23 -14.70 -5.25 -10.77
CA THR A 23 -14.46 -6.52 -11.46
C THR A 23 -12.99 -6.89 -11.34
N LYS A 24 -12.64 -8.19 -11.27
CA LYS A 24 -11.24 -8.64 -11.03
C LYS A 24 -10.21 -7.98 -11.97
N SER A 25 -10.62 -7.62 -13.19
CA SER A 25 -9.78 -6.90 -14.17
C SER A 25 -9.52 -5.43 -13.81
N GLU A 26 -10.47 -4.73 -13.20
CA GLU A 26 -10.29 -3.34 -12.74
C GLU A 26 -9.44 -3.28 -11.48
N LEU A 27 -9.58 -4.26 -10.59
CA LEU A 27 -8.73 -4.39 -9.40
C LEU A 27 -7.27 -4.64 -9.78
N SER A 28 -7.02 -5.46 -10.81
CA SER A 28 -5.67 -5.67 -11.34
C SER A 28 -5.08 -4.39 -11.95
N ASN A 29 -5.88 -3.58 -12.65
CA ASN A 29 -5.42 -2.33 -13.23
C ASN A 29 -5.00 -1.33 -12.13
N SER A 30 -5.84 -1.15 -11.11
CA SER A 30 -5.52 -0.32 -9.94
C SER A 30 -4.30 -0.86 -9.16
N THR A 31 -4.12 -2.17 -9.09
CA THR A 31 -2.97 -2.80 -8.42
C THR A 31 -1.66 -2.51 -9.15
N VAL A 32 -1.66 -2.56 -10.49
CA VAL A 32 -0.46 -2.25 -11.29
C VAL A 32 -0.04 -0.80 -11.10
N VAL A 33 -0.99 0.14 -11.07
CA VAL A 33 -0.69 1.56 -10.82
C VAL A 33 -0.06 1.77 -9.44
N VAL A 34 -0.61 1.14 -8.39
CA VAL A 34 -0.05 1.24 -7.03
C VAL A 34 1.34 0.59 -6.94
N MET A 35 1.55 -0.54 -7.62
CA MET A 35 2.84 -1.23 -7.67
C MET A 35 3.92 -0.40 -8.38
N THR A 36 3.56 0.32 -9.45
CA THR A 36 4.49 1.24 -10.11
C THR A 36 4.77 2.46 -9.23
N ALA A 37 3.76 3.02 -8.56
CA ALA A 37 3.94 4.14 -7.64
C ALA A 37 4.85 3.78 -6.46
N SER A 38 4.69 2.59 -5.86
CA SER A 38 5.54 2.12 -4.77
C SER A 38 6.99 1.88 -5.21
N LEU A 39 7.20 1.41 -6.45
CA LEU A 39 8.55 1.23 -7.01
C LEU A 39 9.29 2.57 -7.16
N ILE A 40 8.60 3.62 -7.61
CA ILE A 40 9.18 4.97 -7.73
C ILE A 40 9.55 5.49 -6.34
N ILE A 41 8.66 5.34 -5.35
CA ILE A 41 8.93 5.77 -3.97
C ILE A 41 10.15 5.02 -3.40
N ALA A 42 10.27 3.72 -3.66
CA ALA A 42 11.41 2.92 -3.23
C ALA A 42 12.74 3.44 -3.83
N LEU A 43 12.76 3.82 -5.11
CA LEU A 43 13.95 4.42 -5.74
C LEU A 43 14.33 5.76 -5.11
N VAL A 44 13.34 6.60 -4.77
CA VAL A 44 13.60 7.90 -4.13
C VAL A 44 14.18 7.71 -2.74
N ILE A 45 13.63 6.80 -1.93
CA ILE A 45 14.17 6.48 -0.60
C ILE A 45 15.59 5.95 -0.72
N PHE A 46 15.85 5.05 -1.69
CA PHE A 46 17.20 4.52 -1.93
C PHE A 46 18.20 5.63 -2.26
N ALA A 47 17.83 6.59 -3.11
CA ALA A 47 18.70 7.73 -3.42
C ALA A 47 18.93 8.62 -2.18
N MET A 48 17.88 8.86 -1.40
CA MET A 48 17.96 9.66 -0.18
C MET A 48 18.89 9.01 0.85
N ASP A 49 18.78 7.71 1.08
CA ASP A 49 19.62 6.96 2.01
C ASP A 49 21.10 7.07 1.61
N GLN A 50 21.42 6.92 0.32
CA GLN A 50 22.78 7.06 -0.21
C GLN A 50 23.33 8.48 -0.04
N CYS A 51 22.51 9.50 -0.32
CA CYS A 51 22.92 10.90 -0.13
C CYS A 51 23.21 11.20 1.35
N PHE A 52 22.33 10.79 2.26
CA PHE A 52 22.53 11.02 3.69
C PHE A 52 23.74 10.27 4.23
N GLU A 53 23.94 9.02 3.84
CA GLU A 53 25.13 8.26 4.25
C GLU A 53 26.42 8.96 3.78
N HIS A 54 26.45 9.41 2.52
CA HIS A 54 27.62 10.08 1.97
C HIS A 54 27.92 11.41 2.65
N ILE A 55 26.88 12.23 2.89
CA ILE A 55 27.01 13.52 3.57
C ILE A 55 27.46 13.31 5.02
N LEU A 56 26.85 12.37 5.75
CA LEU A 56 27.22 12.09 7.13
C LEU A 56 28.66 11.59 7.22
N ARG A 57 29.08 10.67 6.35
CA ARG A 57 30.47 10.21 6.30
C ARG A 57 31.45 11.36 6.07
N PHE A 58 31.13 12.27 5.15
CA PHE A 58 31.96 13.46 4.88
C PHE A 58 32.05 14.39 6.09
N VAL A 59 30.91 14.67 6.74
CA VAL A 59 30.86 15.51 7.94
C VAL A 59 31.62 14.86 9.10
N TYR A 60 31.46 13.54 9.32
CA TYR A 60 32.21 12.83 10.35
C TYR A 60 33.73 12.84 10.10
N GLN A 61 34.17 12.67 8.84
CA GLN A 61 35.59 12.78 8.47
C GLN A 61 36.17 14.20 8.62
N LEU A 62 35.31 15.22 8.60
CA LEU A 62 35.74 16.61 8.74
C LEU A 62 35.79 17.06 10.21
N ILE A 63 34.95 16.46 11.05
CA ILE A 63 34.86 16.76 12.49
C ILE A 63 35.85 15.93 13.31
N TYR A 64 36.18 14.70 12.88
CA TYR A 64 37.09 13.78 13.57
C TYR A 64 38.29 13.43 12.68
#